data_AF-M0EB66-F1
#
_entry.id   AF-M0EB66-F1
#
_cell.length_a   1.000
_cell.length_b   1.000
_cell.length_c   1.000
_cell.angle_alpha   90.00
_cell.angle_beta   90.00
_cell.angle_gamma   90.00
#
_symmetry.space_group_name_H-M   'P 1'
#
loop_
_entity.id
_entity.type
_entity.pdbx_description
1 polymer ?
#
loop_
_entity_poly.entity_id
_entity_poly.type
_entity_poly.pdbx_seq_one_letter_code
_entity_poly.pdbx_strand_id
1 'polypeptide(L)'
;MPTKTIGVREEVYERLRARKRDDESFTDLIDRLIDESEGGWREGFGSLSPEAADSLREGAAASRERFDESAGDRQTAAIDRLADPDDCGRSDDGTDTDDGDGDTGESA
;
A
#
# COMPACT_ATOMS: atom_id res chain seq x y z
N MET A 1 -16.64 40.92 -13.38
CA MET A 1 -16.77 39.89 -14.43
C MET A 1 -18.25 39.66 -14.73
N PRO A 2 -18.63 39.40 -15.98
CA PRO A 2 -20.01 38.98 -16.29
C PRO A 2 -20.32 37.67 -15.57
N THR A 3 -21.36 37.63 -14.74
CA THR A 3 -21.78 36.43 -14.01
C THR A 3 -22.86 35.68 -14.79
N LYS A 4 -22.83 34.35 -14.72
CA LYS A 4 -23.86 33.47 -15.28
C LYS A 4 -24.40 32.60 -14.15
N THR A 5 -25.72 32.45 -14.12
CA THR A 5 -26.38 31.55 -13.16
C THR A 5 -26.48 30.17 -13.79
N ILE A 6 -25.93 29.16 -13.13
CA ILE A 6 -25.99 27.75 -13.55
C ILE A 6 -26.80 26.99 -12.51
N GLY A 7 -27.82 26.26 -12.94
CA GLY A 7 -28.53 25.32 -12.08
C GLY A 7 -27.71 24.05 -11.89
N VAL A 8 -27.52 23.64 -10.64
CA VAL A 8 -26.89 22.37 -10.29
C VAL A 8 -27.89 21.50 -9.55
N ARG A 9 -27.74 20.18 -9.67
CA ARG A 9 -28.53 19.24 -8.86
C ARG A 9 -28.13 19.38 -7.40
N GLU A 10 -29.09 19.17 -6.51
CA GLU A 10 -28.87 19.26 -5.05
C GLU A 10 -27.72 18.34 -4.61
N GLU A 11 -27.68 17.09 -5.13
CA GLU A 11 -26.58 16.17 -4.78
C GLU A 11 -25.20 16.67 -5.23
N VAL A 12 -25.13 17.49 -6.28
CA VAL A 12 -23.88 18.07 -6.79
C VAL A 12 -23.50 19.28 -5.95
N TYR A 13 -24.48 20.12 -5.60
CA TYR A 13 -24.27 21.26 -4.71
C TYR A 13 -23.66 20.83 -3.37
N GLU A 14 -24.24 19.83 -2.72
CA GLU A 14 -23.75 19.30 -1.44
C GLU A 14 -22.32 18.73 -1.55
N ARG A 15 -22.01 18.03 -2.64
CA ARG A 15 -20.65 17.54 -2.91
C ARG A 15 -19.63 18.66 -3.10
N LEU A 16 -20.02 19.73 -3.80
CA LEU A 16 -19.17 20.90 -3.98
C LEU A 16 -18.98 21.61 -2.64
N ARG A 17 -20.06 21.80 -1.87
CA ARG A 17 -20.04 22.40 -0.54
C ARG A 17 -19.13 21.66 0.44
N ALA A 18 -19.18 20.33 0.44
CA ALA A 18 -18.32 19.50 1.30
C ALA A 18 -16.83 19.59 0.95
N ARG A 19 -16.49 19.97 -0.29
CA ARG A 19 -15.09 20.09 -0.77
C ARG A 19 -14.57 21.53 -0.75
N LYS A 20 -15.44 22.49 -0.46
CA LYS A 20 -15.13 23.90 -0.34
C LYS A 20 -14.29 24.15 0.91
N ARG A 21 -13.23 24.95 0.81
CA ARG A 21 -12.45 25.41 1.98
C ARG A 21 -13.13 26.61 2.65
N ASP A 22 -12.83 26.84 3.93
CA ASP A 22 -13.50 27.88 4.74
C ASP A 22 -13.32 29.31 4.17
N ASP A 23 -12.15 29.60 3.60
CA ASP A 23 -11.80 30.91 3.01
C ASP A 23 -12.06 31.03 1.50
N GLU A 24 -12.69 30.04 0.87
CA GLU A 24 -12.90 29.97 -0.59
C GLU A 24 -14.31 30.46 -0.98
N SER A 25 -14.52 31.01 -2.18
CA SER A 25 -15.88 31.20 -2.74
C SER A 25 -16.28 30.01 -3.62
N PHE A 26 -17.58 29.87 -3.94
CA PHE A 26 -18.01 28.82 -4.87
C PHE A 26 -17.41 28.97 -6.27
N THR A 27 -17.15 30.20 -6.69
CA THR A 27 -16.48 30.47 -7.97
C THR A 27 -15.03 30.03 -7.91
N ASP A 28 -14.30 30.34 -6.84
CA ASP A 28 -12.90 29.92 -6.67
C ASP A 28 -12.77 28.39 -6.61
N LEU A 29 -13.73 27.70 -5.98
CA LEU A 29 -13.80 26.25 -5.98
C LEU A 29 -13.96 25.70 -7.40
N ILE A 30 -14.87 26.26 -8.19
CA ILE A 30 -15.11 25.78 -9.56
C ILE A 30 -13.88 26.04 -10.43
N ASP A 31 -13.27 27.22 -10.34
CA ASP A 31 -12.05 27.56 -11.08
C ASP A 31 -10.92 26.59 -10.72
N ARG A 32 -10.69 26.35 -9.42
CA ARG A 32 -9.70 25.36 -8.95
C ARG A 32 -9.95 23.96 -9.48
N LEU A 33 -11.21 23.52 -9.48
CA LEU A 33 -11.57 22.19 -9.99
C LEU A 33 -11.38 22.07 -11.50
N ILE A 34 -11.63 23.15 -12.24
CA ILE A 34 -11.40 23.21 -13.67
C ILE A 34 -9.89 23.18 -13.94
N ASP A 35 -9.11 24.05 -13.30
CA ASP A 35 -7.64 24.09 -13.43
C ASP A 35 -6.98 22.74 -13.06
N GLU A 36 -7.44 22.09 -11.98
CA GLU A 36 -6.98 20.75 -11.59
C GLU A 36 -7.39 19.67 -12.61
N SER A 37 -8.50 19.87 -13.32
CA SER A 37 -9.01 18.92 -14.33
C SER A 37 -8.43 19.13 -15.73
N GLU A 38 -7.94 20.34 -16.05
CA GLU A 38 -7.22 20.67 -17.28
C GLU A 38 -5.85 19.99 -17.34
N GLY A 39 -5.32 19.52 -16.20
CA GLY A 39 -4.27 18.51 -16.12
C GLY A 39 -4.75 17.12 -16.51
N GLY A 40 -5.48 16.98 -17.62
CA GLY A 40 -5.95 15.71 -18.10
C GLY A 40 -4.74 14.83 -18.41
N TRP A 41 -4.63 13.66 -17.77
CA TRP A 41 -3.64 12.63 -18.15
C TRP A 41 -3.64 12.31 -19.66
N ARG A 42 -4.73 12.64 -20.36
CA ARG A 42 -4.88 12.60 -21.82
C ARG A 42 -4.00 13.61 -22.56
N GLU A 43 -3.78 14.81 -22.01
CA GLU A 43 -2.90 15.84 -22.58
C GLU A 43 -1.45 15.32 -22.66
N GLY A 44 -1.03 14.53 -21.67
CA GLY A 44 0.29 13.89 -21.64
C GLY A 44 0.41 12.62 -22.48
N PHE A 45 -0.70 12.07 -22.96
CA PHE A 45 -0.71 10.79 -23.67
C PHE A 45 -0.13 10.94 -25.08
N GLY A 46 1.00 10.28 -25.36
CA GLY A 46 1.70 10.38 -26.64
C GLY A 46 2.58 11.63 -26.79
N SER A 47 2.80 12.38 -25.71
CA SER A 47 3.70 13.56 -25.69
C SER A 47 5.20 13.21 -25.74
N LEU A 48 5.55 11.95 -25.47
CA LEU A 48 6.94 11.49 -25.51
C LEU A 48 7.42 11.32 -26.96
N SER A 49 8.64 11.76 -27.23
CA SER A 49 9.32 11.42 -28.49
C SER A 49 9.52 9.90 -28.58
N PRO A 50 9.68 9.33 -29.79
CA PRO A 50 9.96 7.91 -29.96
C PRO A 50 11.15 7.44 -29.11
N GLU A 51 12.23 8.22 -29.10
CA GLU A 51 13.45 7.94 -28.32
C GLU A 51 13.19 7.92 -26.81
N ALA A 52 12.44 8.91 -26.30
CA ALA A 52 12.08 8.97 -24.88
C ALA A 52 11.14 7.83 -24.48
N ALA A 53 10.21 7.45 -25.37
CA ALA A 53 9.33 6.32 -25.16
C ALA A 53 10.07 4.98 -25.16
N ASP A 54 11.07 4.81 -26.04
CA ASP A 54 11.91 3.61 -26.09
C ASP A 54 12.80 3.50 -24.85
N SER A 55 13.44 4.59 -24.43
CA SER A 55 14.24 4.62 -23.19
C SER A 55 13.40 4.29 -21.95
N LEU A 56 12.18 4.84 -21.86
CA LEU A 56 11.25 4.51 -20.78
C LEU A 56 10.86 3.03 -20.80
N ARG A 57 10.62 2.46 -21.99
CA ARG A 57 10.28 1.04 -22.15
C ARG A 57 11.40 0.13 -21.69
N GLU A 58 12.63 0.44 -22.07
CA GLU A 58 13.82 -0.32 -21.66
C GLU A 58 14.01 -0.26 -20.14
N GLY A 59 13.92 0.93 -19.54
CA GLY A 59 14.01 1.10 -18.09
C GLY A 59 12.91 0.36 -17.32
N ALA A 60 11.68 0.37 -17.84
CA ALA A 60 10.56 -0.38 -17.26
C ALA A 60 10.77 -1.91 -17.34
N ALA A 61 11.29 -2.41 -18.47
CA ALA A 61 11.61 -3.82 -18.64
C ALA A 61 12.72 -4.27 -17.66
N ALA A 62 13.82 -3.52 -17.58
CA ALA A 62 14.91 -3.80 -16.66
C ALA A 62 14.50 -3.68 -15.18
N SER A 63 13.56 -2.80 -14.86
CA SER A 63 12.99 -2.71 -13.50
C SER A 63 12.16 -3.95 -13.16
N ARG A 64 11.33 -4.41 -14.11
CA ARG A 64 10.49 -5.59 -13.92
C ARG A 64 11.30 -6.87 -13.77
N GLU A 65 12.32 -7.05 -14.59
CA GLU A 65 13.21 -8.22 -14.51
C GLU A 65 13.92 -8.31 -13.13
N ARG A 66 14.48 -7.20 -12.65
CA ARG A 66 15.09 -7.14 -11.30
C ARG A 66 14.08 -7.40 -10.19
N PHE A 67 12.84 -6.93 -10.35
CA PHE A 67 11.79 -7.17 -9.38
C PHE A 67 11.40 -8.65 -9.35
N ASP A 68 11.23 -9.28 -10.51
CA ASP A 68 10.86 -10.68 -10.65
C ASP A 68 11.97 -11.59 -10.11
N GLU A 69 13.24 -11.28 -10.38
CA GLU A 69 14.40 -11.96 -9.79
C GLU A 69 14.39 -11.86 -8.26
N SER A 70 14.27 -10.63 -7.71
CA SER A 70 14.25 -10.43 -6.26
C SER A 70 13.04 -11.12 -5.60
N ALA A 71 11.89 -11.16 -6.27
CA ALA A 71 10.72 -11.89 -5.79
C ALA A 71 10.98 -13.40 -5.77
N GLY A 72 11.61 -13.95 -6.82
CA GLY A 72 12.00 -15.35 -6.92
C GLY A 72 13.01 -15.77 -5.84
N ASP A 73 14.01 -14.93 -5.58
CA ASP A 73 15.00 -15.15 -4.51
C ASP A 73 14.34 -15.21 -3.14
N ARG A 74 13.44 -14.27 -2.84
CA ARG A 74 12.69 -14.25 -1.58
C ARG A 74 11.79 -15.47 -1.44
N GLN A 75 11.13 -15.87 -2.52
CA GLN A 75 10.30 -17.07 -2.52
C GLN A 75 11.13 -18.32 -2.24
N THR A 76 12.28 -18.46 -2.91
CA THR A 76 13.19 -19.60 -2.70
C THR A 76 13.71 -19.63 -1.28
N ALA A 77 14.16 -18.50 -0.75
CA ALA A 77 14.63 -18.38 0.63
C ALA A 77 13.51 -18.66 1.66
N ALA A 78 12.26 -18.33 1.36
CA ALA A 78 11.13 -18.64 2.24
C ALA A 78 10.82 -20.15 2.24
N ILE A 79 10.88 -20.80 1.08
CA ILE A 79 10.70 -22.26 0.96
C ILE A 79 11.82 -23.00 1.68
N ASP A 80 13.08 -22.57 1.51
CA ASP A 80 14.24 -23.19 2.14
C ASP A 80 14.15 -23.17 3.67
N ARG A 81 13.79 -22.01 4.25
CA ARG A 81 13.53 -21.90 5.70
C ARG A 81 12.42 -22.81 6.21
N LEU A 82 11.40 -23.09 5.39
CA LEU A 82 10.31 -23.98 5.78
C LEU A 82 10.67 -25.47 5.59
N ALA A 83 11.60 -25.76 4.69
CA ALA A 83 12.09 -27.10 4.41
C ALA A 83 13.15 -27.57 5.42
N ASP A 84 13.78 -26.65 6.16
CA ASP A 84 14.77 -26.97 7.19
C ASP A 84 14.08 -27.56 8.44
N PRO A 85 14.21 -28.87 8.71
CA PRO A 85 13.54 -29.53 9.83
C PRO A 85 14.17 -29.22 11.19
N ASP A 86 15.29 -28.49 11.25
CA ASP A 86 15.95 -28.14 12.51
C ASP A 86 15.36 -26.90 13.22
N ASP A 87 14.40 -26.19 12.60
CA ASP A 87 13.65 -25.07 13.22
C ASP A 87 12.35 -25.51 13.94
N CYS A 88 12.20 -26.81 14.21
CA CYS A 88 11.20 -27.33 15.16
C CYS A 88 11.91 -27.83 16.44
N GLY A 89 12.59 -26.94 17.15
CA GLY A 89 13.50 -27.34 18.22
C GLY A 89 13.67 -26.39 19.40
N ARG A 90 12.67 -25.57 19.75
CA ARG A 90 12.65 -24.94 21.08
C ARG A 90 11.26 -24.60 21.59
N SER A 91 10.48 -25.63 21.90
CA SER A 91 9.43 -25.50 22.91
C SER A 91 10.08 -25.79 24.27
N ASP A 92 10.50 -24.72 24.93
CA ASP A 92 10.88 -24.73 26.35
C ASP A 92 9.56 -24.82 27.15
N ASP A 93 8.95 -26.00 27.19
CA ASP A 93 7.79 -26.29 28.04
C ASP A 93 8.31 -26.86 29.36
N GLY A 94 8.75 -25.94 30.22
CA GLY A 94 9.14 -26.22 31.58
C GLY A 94 7.93 -26.44 32.48
N THR A 95 7.42 -27.66 32.50
CA THR A 95 6.63 -28.23 33.61
C THR A 95 7.01 -29.71 33.65
N ASP A 96 7.68 -30.19 34.69
CA ASP A 96 6.97 -30.68 35.86
C ASP A 96 7.71 -30.39 37.17
N THR A 97 6.98 -29.73 38.05
CA THR A 97 7.20 -29.71 39.50
C THR A 97 6.72 -31.05 40.03
N ASP A 98 7.63 -31.96 40.37
CA ASP A 98 7.31 -33.17 41.13
C ASP A 98 7.37 -32.81 42.62
N ASP A 99 6.22 -32.34 43.12
CA ASP A 99 5.88 -32.22 44.53
C ASP A 99 5.22 -33.53 45.01
N GLY A 100 5.82 -34.14 46.06
CA GLY A 100 5.22 -35.16 46.94
C GLY A 100 5.51 -36.63 46.58
N ASP A 101 5.69 -37.58 47.48
CA ASP A 101 5.55 -37.64 48.94
C ASP A 101 6.01 -39.06 49.40
N GLY A 102 6.40 -39.23 50.66
CA GLY A 102 6.57 -40.53 51.35
C GLY A 102 8.00 -41.09 51.35
N ASP A 103 8.59 -41.56 52.45
CA ASP A 103 7.98 -42.28 53.55
C ASP A 103 8.87 -42.24 54.82
N THR A 104 8.19 -42.20 55.95
CA THR A 104 8.68 -42.13 57.33
C THR A 104 8.84 -43.52 57.95
N GLY A 105 9.91 -43.72 58.73
CA GLY A 105 10.02 -44.75 59.78
C GLY A 105 10.69 -46.06 59.32
N GLU A 106 11.35 -46.87 60.15
CA GLU A 106 11.59 -46.88 61.59
C GLU A 106 12.62 -48.00 61.89
N SER A 107 13.31 -47.92 63.05
CA SER A 107 13.83 -49.06 63.85
C SER A 107 15.13 -49.75 63.37
N ALA A 108 16.15 -50.05 64.19
CA ALA A 108 16.33 -50.08 65.66
C ALA A 108 17.83 -49.96 66.01
#